data_AF-A0A7L4MKU1-F1
#
_entry.id   AF-A0A7L4MKU1-F1
#
_cell.length_a   1.000
_cell.length_b   1.000
_cell.length_c   1.000
_cell.angle_alpha   90.00
_cell.angle_beta   90.00
_cell.angle_gamma   90.00
#
_symmetry.space_group_name_H-M   'P 1'
#
loop_
_entity.id
_entity.type
_entity.pdbx_description
1 polymer ?
#
loop_
_entity_poly.entity_id
_entity_poly.type
_entity_poly.pdbx_seq_one_letter_code
_entity_poly.pdbx_strand_id
1 'polypeptide(L)'
;SLSQLEDLKNEIEKRQAKNAARLSEISRLDTPAQGKEEKSQQPVSEFIQIFKGKLCGKVTFQLPVDVSPESEERVCHFSWRNGALKETLKKLQAIVTLDPDTAHPDLILSEDLKSVRRGERRRDLPDNPERFDYWPFVLGCQ
;
A
#
# COMPACT_ATOMS: atom_id res chain seq x y z
N SER A 1 -15.75 17.38 -34.31
CA SER A 1 -17.12 17.27 -34.87
C SER A 1 -17.97 16.40 -33.97
N LEU A 2 -19.30 16.54 -33.96
CA LEU A 2 -20.21 15.69 -33.15
C LEU A 2 -19.96 14.19 -33.34
N SER A 3 -19.48 13.78 -34.52
CA SER A 3 -19.08 12.39 -34.81
C SER A 3 -17.96 11.85 -33.92
N GLN A 4 -16.95 12.65 -33.59
CA GLN A 4 -15.82 12.21 -32.75
C GLN A 4 -16.25 11.94 -31.30
N LEU A 5 -17.26 12.65 -30.82
CA LEU A 5 -17.79 12.46 -29.47
C LEU A 5 -18.62 11.17 -29.38
N GLU A 6 -19.36 10.86 -30.44
CA GLU A 6 -20.11 9.61 -30.58
C GLU A 6 -19.15 8.40 -30.66
N ASP A 7 -18.06 8.52 -31.41
CA ASP A 7 -17.04 7.46 -31.49
C ASP A 7 -16.38 7.19 -30.13
N LEU A 8 -16.04 8.25 -29.39
CA LEU A 8 -15.47 8.13 -28.04
C LEU A 8 -16.44 7.50 -27.04
N LYS A 9 -17.72 7.87 -27.10
CA LYS A 9 -18.76 7.29 -26.25
C LYS A 9 -18.90 5.79 -26.49
N ASN A 10 -18.97 5.37 -27.75
CA ASN A 10 -19.06 3.96 -28.13
C ASN A 10 -17.83 3.15 -27.70
N GLU A 11 -16.63 3.75 -27.79
CA GLU A 11 -15.40 3.11 -27.33
C GLU A 11 -15.34 2.97 -25.80
N ILE A 12 -15.87 3.93 -25.05
CA ILE A 12 -15.98 3.85 -23.57
C ILE A 12 -16.97 2.76 -23.16
N GLU A 13 -18.15 2.71 -23.75
CA GLU A 13 -19.17 1.70 -23.45
C GLU A 13 -18.65 0.29 -23.73
N LYS A 14 -17.93 0.10 -24.84
CA LYS A 14 -17.28 -1.17 -25.18
C LYS A 14 -16.24 -1.60 -24.14
N ARG A 15 -15.43 -0.65 -23.63
CA ARG A 15 -14.45 -0.93 -22.57
C ARG A 15 -15.12 -1.28 -21.24
N GLN A 16 -16.22 -0.61 -20.90
CA GLN A 16 -16.98 -0.90 -19.68
C GLN A 16 -17.61 -2.30 -19.73
N ALA A 17 -18.20 -2.69 -20.85
CA ALA A 17 -18.75 -4.04 -21.04
C ALA A 17 -17.68 -5.13 -20.91
N LYS A 18 -16.50 -4.91 -21.51
CA LYS A 18 -15.36 -5.84 -21.43
C LYS A 18 -14.83 -5.95 -20.00
N ASN A 19 -14.80 -4.86 -19.24
CA ASN A 19 -14.34 -4.87 -17.86
C ASN A 19 -15.35 -5.54 -16.93
N ALA A 20 -16.66 -5.32 -17.12
CA ALA A 20 -17.71 -5.99 -16.36
C ALA A 20 -17.66 -7.52 -16.50
N ALA A 21 -17.41 -8.02 -17.72
CA ALA A 21 -17.25 -9.45 -17.98
C ALA A 21 -16.02 -10.06 -17.27
N ARG A 22 -14.92 -9.30 -17.17
CA ARG A 22 -13.71 -9.75 -16.45
C ARG A 22 -13.91 -9.80 -14.94
N LEU A 23 -14.69 -8.87 -14.38
CA LEU A 23 -14.98 -8.85 -12.95
C LEU A 23 -15.87 -10.01 -12.51
N SER A 24 -16.83 -10.42 -13.35
CA SER A 24 -17.66 -11.60 -13.05
C SER A 24 -16.86 -12.90 -13.12
N GLU A 25 -15.85 -12.99 -13.99
CA GLU A 25 -14.95 -14.14 -14.06
C GLU A 25 -14.05 -14.27 -12.83
N ILE A 26 -13.55 -13.14 -12.29
CA ILE A 26 -12.79 -13.10 -11.03
C ILE A 26 -13.68 -13.52 -9.86
N SER A 27 -14.91 -13.02 -9.78
CA SER A 27 -15.85 -13.35 -8.71
C SER A 27 -16.26 -14.83 -8.69
N ARG A 28 -16.15 -15.55 -9.82
CA ARG A 28 -16.44 -16.99 -9.89
C ARG A 28 -15.36 -17.87 -9.24
N LEU A 29 -14.14 -17.35 -9.08
CA LEU A 29 -13.04 -18.07 -8.45
C LEU A 29 -13.09 -18.03 -6.92
N ASP A 30 -13.90 -17.13 -6.34
CA ASP A 30 -14.09 -16.98 -4.89
C ASP A 30 -15.27 -17.82 -4.36
N THR A 31 -15.39 -19.09 -4.79
CA THR A 31 -16.34 -20.01 -4.14
C THR A 31 -15.67 -20.67 -2.93
N PRO A 32 -16.21 -20.50 -1.69
CA PRO A 32 -15.63 -21.14 -0.52
C PRO A 32 -15.74 -22.66 -0.62
N ALA A 33 -14.61 -23.37 -0.58
CA ALA A 33 -14.61 -24.82 -0.41
C ALA A 33 -15.19 -25.15 0.97
N GLN A 34 -16.34 -25.82 1.00
CA GLN A 34 -17.01 -26.28 2.20
C GLN A 34 -16.24 -27.46 2.81
N GLY A 35 -15.16 -27.15 3.53
CA GLY A 35 -14.35 -28.09 4.32
C GLY A 35 -14.34 -27.65 5.78
N LYS A 36 -14.97 -28.46 6.63
CA LYS A 36 -15.31 -28.22 8.04
C LYS A 36 -14.24 -27.52 8.88
N GLU A 37 -14.70 -26.51 9.61
CA GLU A 37 -14.02 -25.78 10.68
C GLU A 37 -13.80 -26.70 11.90
N GLU A 38 -12.54 -27.00 12.23
CA GLU A 38 -12.16 -27.57 13.52
C GLU A 38 -11.35 -26.52 14.29
N LYS A 39 -11.88 -26.14 15.45
CA LYS A 39 -11.39 -25.10 16.35
C LYS A 39 -9.94 -25.38 16.79
N SER A 40 -9.06 -24.41 16.57
CA SER A 40 -8.00 -24.14 17.56
C SER A 40 -7.77 -22.63 17.67
N GLN A 41 -8.00 -22.11 18.86
CA GLN A 41 -7.60 -20.75 19.23
C GLN A 41 -6.09 -20.74 19.46
N GLN A 42 -5.33 -20.15 18.55
CA GLN A 42 -3.96 -19.69 18.82
C GLN A 42 -3.75 -18.29 18.22
N PRO A 43 -3.02 -17.40 18.91
CA PRO A 43 -2.93 -15.99 18.56
C PRO A 43 -2.17 -15.78 17.25
N VAL A 44 -2.66 -14.85 16.43
CA VAL A 44 -2.14 -14.45 15.11
C VAL A 44 -0.79 -13.70 15.19
N SER A 45 -0.02 -13.87 16.28
CA SER A 45 1.18 -13.08 16.56
C SER A 45 2.51 -13.72 16.17
N GLU A 46 2.54 -14.81 15.40
CA GLU A 46 3.81 -15.40 14.91
C GLU A 46 4.00 -15.37 13.38
N PHE A 47 3.02 -14.93 12.59
CA PHE A 47 3.09 -15.06 11.13
C PHE A 47 3.87 -13.97 10.37
N ILE A 48 4.60 -13.09 11.06
CA ILE A 48 5.56 -12.18 10.40
C ILE A 48 6.98 -12.50 10.90
N GLN A 49 7.39 -13.76 10.70
CA GLN A 49 8.82 -14.04 10.56
C GLN A 49 9.24 -13.61 9.15
N ILE A 50 9.67 -12.35 9.05
CA ILE A 50 10.31 -11.80 7.85
C ILE A 50 11.43 -12.75 7.45
N PHE A 51 11.32 -13.32 6.25
CA PHE A 51 12.31 -14.18 5.59
C PHE A 51 13.69 -13.52 5.61
N LYS A 52 14.43 -13.74 6.69
CA LYS A 52 15.87 -13.54 6.78
C LYS A 52 16.52 -14.80 6.24
N GLY A 53 16.48 -14.98 4.93
CA GLY A 53 16.98 -16.20 4.30
C GLY A 53 17.60 -15.90 2.93
N LYS A 54 18.92 -16.08 2.85
CA LYS A 54 19.69 -16.23 1.61
C LYS A 54 19.19 -17.48 0.88
N LEU A 55 18.10 -17.39 0.12
CA LEU A 55 17.61 -18.51 -0.67
C LEU A 55 18.01 -18.34 -2.14
N CYS A 56 19.27 -18.63 -2.44
CA CYS A 56 19.62 -19.17 -3.76
C CYS A 56 19.24 -20.65 -3.72
N GLY A 57 17.95 -20.92 -3.87
CA GLY A 57 17.41 -22.25 -4.13
C GLY A 57 16.69 -22.18 -5.46
N LYS A 58 17.09 -23.01 -6.42
CA LYS A 58 16.40 -23.12 -7.70
C LYS A 58 14.99 -23.66 -7.42
N VAL A 59 14.02 -22.77 -7.29
CA VAL A 59 12.61 -23.13 -7.21
C VAL A 59 12.18 -23.53 -8.61
N THR A 60 12.02 -24.83 -8.86
CA THR A 60 11.29 -25.29 -10.04
C THR A 60 9.81 -25.10 -9.75
N PHE A 61 9.29 -23.93 -10.13
CA PHE A 61 7.85 -23.76 -10.28
C PHE A 61 7.47 -24.50 -11.57
N GLN A 62 6.63 -25.53 -11.49
CA GLN A 62 5.96 -26.01 -12.69
C GLN A 62 4.90 -24.97 -13.04
N LEU A 63 5.24 -24.08 -13.95
CA LEU A 63 4.35 -23.07 -14.46
C LEU A 63 3.31 -23.75 -15.37
N PRO A 64 2.01 -23.44 -15.24
CA PRO A 64 1.05 -23.77 -16.28
C PRO A 64 1.57 -23.23 -17.61
N VAL A 65 1.50 -24.05 -18.66
CA VAL A 65 2.25 -23.93 -19.93
C VAL A 65 2.00 -22.63 -20.74
N ASP A 66 1.18 -21.69 -20.27
CA ASP A 66 0.78 -20.48 -21.02
C ASP A 66 1.07 -19.13 -20.33
N VAL A 67 2.19 -19.00 -19.62
CA VAL A 67 2.65 -17.68 -19.18
C VAL A 67 3.64 -17.11 -20.19
N SER A 68 3.24 -16.03 -20.86
CA SER A 68 4.09 -15.27 -21.78
C SER A 68 5.35 -14.74 -21.07
N PRO A 69 6.56 -14.98 -21.63
CA PRO A 69 7.85 -14.66 -21.01
C PRO A 69 8.07 -13.16 -20.74
N GLU A 70 7.28 -12.26 -21.33
CA GLU A 70 7.36 -10.82 -21.05
C GLU A 70 6.99 -10.45 -19.60
N SER A 71 6.22 -11.29 -18.90
CA SER A 71 5.72 -10.95 -17.56
C SER A 71 6.77 -11.15 -16.45
N GLU A 72 7.59 -12.20 -16.54
CA GLU A 72 8.68 -12.46 -15.60
C GLU A 72 9.85 -11.46 -15.76
N GLU A 73 10.14 -11.06 -17.01
CA GLU A 73 11.16 -10.05 -17.30
C GLU A 73 10.80 -8.68 -16.69
N ARG A 74 9.52 -8.30 -16.75
CA ARG A 74 9.01 -7.05 -16.16
C ARG A 74 9.16 -6.98 -14.64
N VAL A 75 8.97 -8.11 -13.94
CA VAL A 75 9.12 -8.19 -12.48
C VAL A 75 10.58 -8.00 -12.07
N CYS A 76 11.51 -8.60 -12.81
CA CYS A 76 12.95 -8.42 -12.57
C CYS A 76 13.41 -6.98 -12.86
N HIS A 77 12.94 -6.38 -13.95
CA HIS A 77 13.24 -4.98 -14.30
C HIS A 77 12.68 -3.98 -13.28
N PHE A 78 11.48 -4.22 -12.75
CA PHE A 78 10.89 -3.42 -11.66
C PHE A 78 11.71 -3.53 -10.37
N SER A 79 12.18 -4.73 -10.02
CA SER A 79 13.00 -4.96 -8.82
C SER A 79 14.32 -4.19 -8.86
N TRP A 80 14.99 -4.13 -10.01
CA TRP A 80 16.25 -3.39 -10.19
C TRP A 80 16.08 -1.87 -10.08
N ARG A 81 15.07 -1.31 -10.77
CA ARG A 81 14.80 0.14 -10.75
C ARG A 81 14.49 0.66 -9.34
N ASN A 82 13.87 -0.17 -8.50
CA ASN A 82 13.62 0.17 -7.10
C ASN A 82 14.89 0.17 -6.23
N GLY A 83 15.93 -0.59 -6.58
CA GLY A 83 17.18 -0.65 -5.82
C GLY A 83 17.95 0.66 -5.83
N ALA A 84 18.19 1.24 -7.02
CA ALA A 84 18.89 2.51 -7.14
C ALA A 84 18.12 3.66 -6.49
N LEU A 85 16.80 3.71 -6.65
CA LEU A 85 15.93 4.69 -6.00
C LEU A 85 15.97 4.57 -4.47
N LYS A 86 16.00 3.34 -3.94
CA LYS A 86 16.11 3.11 -2.50
C LYS A 86 17.43 3.64 -1.93
N GLU A 87 18.54 3.44 -2.65
CA GLU A 87 19.86 3.94 -2.21
C GLU A 87 19.98 5.46 -2.32
N THR A 88 19.40 6.09 -3.35
CA THR A 88 19.37 7.55 -3.43
C THR A 88 18.49 8.15 -2.33
N LEU A 89 17.32 7.57 -2.04
CA LEU A 89 16.45 8.03 -0.96
C LEU A 89 17.10 7.89 0.42
N LYS A 90 17.84 6.81 0.68
CA LYS A 90 18.63 6.69 1.92
C LYS A 90 19.67 7.79 2.06
N LYS A 91 20.38 8.13 0.98
CA LYS A 91 21.40 9.19 1.00
C LYS A 91 20.81 10.59 1.17
N LEU A 92 19.58 10.80 0.71
CA LEU A 92 18.84 12.06 0.81
C LEU A 92 17.96 12.13 2.07
N GLN A 93 18.01 11.12 2.94
CA GLN A 93 17.20 11.06 4.15
C GLN A 93 17.70 12.10 5.15
N ALA A 94 17.11 13.30 5.09
CA ALA A 94 17.22 14.26 6.17
C ALA A 94 16.53 13.68 7.41
N ILE A 95 17.19 13.75 8.56
CA ILE A 95 16.59 13.38 9.85
C ILE A 95 15.65 14.52 10.24
N VAL A 96 14.42 14.46 9.75
CA VAL A 96 13.35 15.37 10.17
C VAL A 96 12.62 14.72 11.34
N THR A 97 12.42 15.49 12.40
CA THR A 97 11.55 15.13 13.52
C THR A 97 10.29 15.97 13.48
N LEU A 98 9.24 15.58 14.17
CA LEU A 98 7.97 16.31 14.21
C LEU A 98 7.92 17.21 15.42
N ASP A 99 7.47 18.45 15.22
CA ASP A 99 7.35 19.45 16.27
C ASP A 99 6.06 19.23 17.10
N PRO A 100 6.16 18.83 18.38
CA PRO A 100 4.99 18.62 19.24
C PRO A 100 4.18 19.90 19.51
N ASP A 101 4.84 21.06 19.47
CA ASP A 101 4.22 22.33 19.81
C ASP A 101 3.27 22.79 18.71
N THR A 102 3.60 22.47 17.46
CA THR A 102 2.74 22.74 16.30
C THR A 102 1.64 21.69 16.10
N ALA A 103 1.79 20.49 16.68
CA ALA A 103 0.94 19.35 16.39
C ALA A 103 -0.52 19.57 16.81
N HIS A 104 -1.44 19.36 15.87
CA HIS A 104 -2.87 19.43 16.15
C HIS A 104 -3.30 18.42 17.23
N PRO A 105 -4.25 18.76 18.13
CA PRO A 105 -4.60 17.89 19.26
C PRO A 105 -5.18 16.51 18.91
N ASP A 106 -5.70 16.32 17.69
CA ASP A 106 -6.09 14.99 17.16
C ASP A 106 -4.90 14.09 16.80
N LEU A 107 -3.68 14.62 16.77
CA LEU A 107 -2.50 13.87 16.36
C LEU A 107 -1.76 13.27 17.57
N ILE A 108 -1.28 12.05 17.39
CA ILE A 108 -0.43 11.33 18.33
C ILE A 108 0.91 11.10 17.65
N LEU A 109 1.94 11.73 18.20
CA LEU A 109 3.32 11.53 17.77
C LEU A 109 3.92 10.32 18.50
N SER A 110 4.83 9.61 17.83
CA SER A 110 5.68 8.61 18.48
C SER A 110 6.69 9.28 19.41
N GLU A 111 7.25 8.52 20.36
CA GLU A 111 8.25 9.02 21.30
C GLU A 111 9.52 9.53 20.59
N ASP A 112 9.89 8.90 19.47
CA ASP A 112 11.03 9.33 18.65
C ASP A 112 10.72 10.51 17.72
N LEU A 113 9.48 11.03 17.76
CA LEU A 113 8.99 12.14 16.93
C LEU A 113 9.15 11.92 15.42
N LYS A 114 9.24 10.67 14.95
CA LYS A 114 9.40 10.36 13.51
C LYS A 114 8.12 9.87 12.86
N SER A 115 7.11 9.54 13.66
CA SER A 115 5.84 9.00 13.19
C SER A 115 4.68 9.75 13.80
N VAL A 116 3.59 9.83 13.04
CA VAL A 116 2.34 10.44 13.46
C VAL A 116 1.18 9.54 13.08
N ARG A 117 0.19 9.47 13.95
CA ARG A 117 -1.12 8.88 13.65
C ARG A 117 -2.23 9.79 14.16
N ARG A 118 -3.40 9.66 13.57
CA ARG A 118 -4.60 10.31 14.11
C ARG A 118 -5.15 9.50 15.28
N GLY A 119 -5.42 10.16 16.40
CA GLY A 119 -6.11 9.60 17.54
C GLY A 119 -7.63 9.54 17.31
N GLU A 120 -8.31 8.68 18.07
CA GLU A 120 -9.78 8.58 18.04
C GLU A 120 -10.47 9.78 18.69
N ARG A 121 -9.79 10.44 19.63
CA ARG A 121 -10.30 11.58 20.39
C ARG A 121 -9.28 12.71 20.37
N ARG A 122 -9.79 13.94 20.30
CA ARG A 122 -9.01 15.16 20.48
C ARG A 122 -8.36 15.13 21.86
N ARG A 123 -7.05 15.36 21.92
CA ARG A 123 -6.30 15.43 23.18
C ARG A 123 -6.55 16.78 23.85
N ASP A 124 -6.60 16.75 25.18
CA ASP A 124 -6.60 17.97 25.99
C ASP A 124 -5.14 18.43 26.15
N LEU A 125 -4.79 19.49 25.44
CA LEU A 125 -3.44 20.06 25.40
C LEU A 125 -3.53 21.53 25.81
N PRO A 126 -2.48 22.08 26.46
CA PRO A 126 -2.45 23.49 26.75
C PRO A 126 -2.50 24.32 25.47
N ASP A 127 -3.11 25.50 25.59
CA ASP A 127 -3.20 26.45 24.49
C ASP A 127 -1.79 26.89 24.07
N ASN A 128 -1.54 26.87 22.76
CA ASN A 128 -0.26 27.24 22.17
C ASN A 128 -0.50 27.95 20.84
N PRO A 129 -0.07 29.21 20.66
CA PRO A 129 -0.29 29.96 19.41
C PRO A 129 0.36 29.32 18.17
N GLU A 130 1.35 28.47 18.34
CA GLU A 130 2.01 27.75 17.22
C GLU A 130 1.22 26.50 16.79
N ARG A 131 0.22 26.08 17.57
CA ARG A 131 -0.53 24.85 17.34
C ARG A 131 -1.56 25.01 16.25
N PHE A 132 -1.64 24.03 15.35
CA PHE A 132 -2.75 23.94 14.43
C PHE A 132 -4.02 23.50 15.16
N ASP A 133 -5.09 24.28 15.07
CA ASP A 133 -6.38 23.97 15.70
C ASP A 133 -7.49 23.54 14.74
N TYR A 134 -7.34 23.87 13.45
CA TYR A 134 -8.39 23.64 12.46
C TYR A 134 -8.14 22.39 11.61
N TRP A 135 -6.91 22.20 11.15
CA TRP A 135 -6.52 21.04 10.34
C TRP A 135 -5.55 20.14 11.12
N PRO A 136 -5.62 18.81 10.95
CA PRO A 136 -4.75 17.86 11.65
C PRO A 136 -3.34 17.84 11.04
N PHE A 137 -2.63 18.96 11.19
CA PHE A 137 -1.26 19.16 10.70
C PHE A 137 -0.27 19.18 11.86
N VAL A 138 1.00 18.99 11.50
CA VAL A 138 2.18 19.09 12.36
C VAL A 138 3.35 19.50 11.47
N LEU A 139 4.23 20.37 11.97
CA LEU A 139 5.45 20.76 11.26
C LEU A 139 6.59 19.80 11.55
N GLY A 140 7.56 19.76 10.63
CA GLY A 140 8.84 19.10 10.86
C GLY A 140 9.88 20.07 11.42
N CYS A 141 10.70 19.60 12.34
CA CYS A 141 11.95 20.21 12.79
C CYS A 141 13.15 19.55 12.10
N GLN A 142 14.13 20.37 11.72
CA GLN A 142 15.41 19.92 11.15
C GLN A 142 16.55 20.12 12.15
#